data_AF-A0A968GXF9-F1
#
_entry.id   AF-A0A968GXF9-F1
#
_cell.length_a   1.000
_cell.length_b   1.000
_cell.length_c   1.000
_cell.angle_alpha   90.00
_cell.angle_beta   90.00
_cell.angle_gamma   90.00
#
_symmetry.space_group_name_H-M   'P 1'
#
loop_
_entity.id
_entity.type
_entity.pdbx_description
1 polymer ?
#
loop_
_entity_poly.entity_id
_entity_poly.type
_entity_poly.pdbx_seq_one_letter_code
_entity_poly.pdbx_strand_id
1 'polypeptide(L)'
;MTGRGATVSEGDARPGWADLGPKARTWRLAHAGWSVAQLASLAYLWRSALLGRRDRRVGRVVGFLAAEGAALAVGRGNCPMGRFQEEWGDPVPFFELLLPPRAAKAAVPILAVVSLLGIGLVLLRPFGRARSTVTPRS
;
A
#
# COMPACT_ATOMS: atom_id res chain seq x y z
N MET A 1 -50.44 24.25 19.54
CA MET A 1 -49.41 24.96 18.75
C MET A 1 -48.45 23.94 18.17
N THR A 2 -48.32 24.00 16.86
CA THR A 2 -47.61 23.10 15.95
C THR A 2 -46.10 23.03 16.18
N GLY A 3 -45.59 21.80 16.25
CA GLY A 3 -44.44 21.27 15.51
C GLY A 3 -43.21 22.17 15.28
N ARG A 4 -42.08 21.69 15.81
CA ARG A 4 -40.83 21.68 15.05
C ARG A 4 -40.00 20.47 15.45
N GLY A 5 -40.30 19.35 14.80
CA GLY A 5 -39.36 18.24 14.69
C GLY A 5 -38.14 18.75 13.94
N ALA A 6 -37.04 18.94 14.66
CA ALA A 6 -35.74 19.06 14.05
C ALA A 6 -35.29 17.64 13.69
N THR A 7 -35.71 17.18 12.51
CA THR A 7 -35.01 16.11 11.81
C THR A 7 -33.65 16.68 11.39
N VAL A 8 -32.67 16.63 12.30
CA VAL A 8 -31.28 16.71 11.89
C VAL A 8 -31.02 15.40 11.15
N SER A 9 -30.78 15.49 9.85
CA SER A 9 -30.32 14.35 9.05
C SER A 9 -28.98 13.89 9.61
N GLU A 10 -29.05 12.89 10.48
CA GLU A 10 -27.93 12.20 11.12
C GLU A 10 -27.36 11.14 10.16
N GLY A 11 -26.88 11.61 9.00
CA GLY A 11 -26.27 10.77 7.98
C GLY A 11 -25.35 11.63 7.09
N ASP A 12 -24.10 11.19 6.95
CA ASP A 12 -23.09 11.61 5.95
C ASP A 12 -22.01 12.66 6.28
N ALA A 13 -21.91 13.21 7.49
CA ALA A 13 -20.72 14.02 7.82
C ALA A 13 -19.53 13.11 8.18
N ARG A 14 -18.71 12.74 7.19
CA ARG A 14 -17.41 12.08 7.44
C ARG A 14 -16.57 12.96 8.38
N PRO A 15 -15.97 12.42 9.45
CA PRO A 15 -15.21 13.23 10.41
C PRO A 15 -14.03 13.93 9.73
N GLY A 16 -13.95 15.24 9.91
CA GLY A 16 -12.87 16.08 9.42
C GLY A 16 -11.60 15.91 10.25
N TRP A 17 -10.49 16.46 9.76
CA TRP A 17 -9.19 16.38 10.46
C TRP A 17 -9.23 16.96 11.88
N ALA A 18 -9.98 18.04 12.07
CA ALA A 18 -10.16 18.70 13.35
C ALA A 18 -10.91 17.84 14.37
N ASP A 19 -11.81 16.97 13.90
CA ASP A 19 -12.66 16.10 14.74
C ASP A 19 -11.90 14.86 15.24
N LEU A 20 -10.75 14.55 14.63
CA LEU A 20 -9.92 13.41 15.03
C LEU A 20 -9.09 13.71 16.29
N GLY A 21 -9.06 12.74 17.19
CA GLY A 21 -8.13 12.74 18.31
C GLY A 21 -6.65 12.58 17.87
N PRO A 22 -5.68 12.92 18.74
CA PRO A 22 -4.25 12.86 18.40
C PRO A 22 -3.77 11.47 17.92
N LYS A 23 -4.29 10.39 18.52
CA LYS A 23 -3.94 9.01 18.13
C LYS A 23 -4.37 8.70 16.69
N ALA A 24 -5.62 9.04 16.33
CA ALA A 24 -6.14 8.86 14.98
C ALA A 24 -5.33 9.65 13.94
N ARG A 25 -4.97 10.90 14.24
CA ARG A 25 -4.13 11.72 13.35
C ARG A 25 -2.75 11.11 13.13
N THR A 26 -2.07 10.71 14.21
CA THR A 26 -0.76 10.05 14.11
C THR A 26 -0.85 8.75 13.31
N TRP A 27 -1.93 7.99 13.50
CA TRP A 27 -2.14 6.77 12.74
C TRP A 27 -2.39 7.01 11.25
N ARG A 28 -3.20 8.01 10.88
CA ARG A 28 -3.37 8.42 9.48
C ARG A 28 -2.04 8.79 8.84
N LEU A 29 -1.18 9.54 9.54
CA LEU A 29 0.15 9.91 9.05
C LEU A 29 1.06 8.69 8.90
N ALA A 30 1.06 7.79 9.87
CA ALA A 30 1.83 6.55 9.80
C ALA A 30 1.39 5.68 8.62
N HIS A 31 0.08 5.48 8.46
CA HIS A 31 -0.50 4.71 7.37
C HIS A 31 -0.23 5.36 6.00
N ALA A 32 -0.29 6.69 5.91
CA ALA A 32 0.08 7.44 4.71
C ALA A 32 1.56 7.27 4.35
N GLY A 33 2.47 7.44 5.33
CA GLY A 33 3.90 7.24 5.13
C GLY A 33 4.23 5.81 4.67
N TRP A 34 3.56 4.83 5.29
CA TRP A 34 3.69 3.42 4.91
C TRP A 34 3.21 3.15 3.49
N SER A 35 2.05 3.71 3.11
CA SER A 35 1.50 3.63 1.75
C SER A 35 2.46 4.24 0.71
N VAL A 36 3.07 5.38 1.01
CA VAL A 36 4.07 6.02 0.14
C VAL A 36 5.30 5.12 -0.02
N ALA A 37 5.81 4.53 1.07
CA ALA A 37 6.93 3.61 1.01
C ALA A 37 6.62 2.35 0.17
N GLN A 38 5.41 1.81 0.30
CA GLN A 38 4.91 0.69 -0.51
C GLN A 38 4.86 1.05 -2.00
N LEU A 39 4.25 2.18 -2.36
CA LEU A 39 4.16 2.64 -3.74
C LEU A 39 5.55 2.95 -4.34
N ALA A 40 6.45 3.57 -3.57
CA ALA A 40 7.82 3.82 -4.00
C ALA A 40 8.61 2.53 -4.23
N SER A 41 8.40 1.52 -3.38
CA SER A 41 8.98 0.19 -3.52
C SER A 41 8.46 -0.50 -4.78
N LEU A 42 7.15 -0.44 -5.03
CA LEU A 42 6.54 -0.99 -6.24
C LEU A 42 7.05 -0.29 -7.51
N ALA A 43 7.14 1.04 -7.50
CA ALA A 43 7.69 1.80 -8.61
C ALA A 43 9.16 1.45 -8.88
N TYR A 44 9.97 1.30 -7.82
CA TYR A 44 11.36 0.89 -7.93
C TYR A 44 11.49 -0.54 -8.48
N LEU A 45 10.64 -1.46 -8.04
CA LEU A 45 10.58 -2.83 -8.55
C LEU A 45 10.31 -2.83 -10.05
N TRP A 46 9.27 -2.14 -10.51
CA TRP A 46 8.92 -2.04 -11.93
C TRP A 46 10.03 -1.38 -12.75
N ARG A 47 10.60 -0.27 -12.27
CA ARG A 47 11.76 0.35 -12.93
C ARG A 47 12.91 -0.65 -13.08
N SER A 48 13.19 -1.44 -12.05
CA SER A 48 14.26 -2.44 -12.07
C SER A 48 13.95 -3.60 -13.01
N ALA A 49 12.70 -4.05 -13.03
CA ALA A 49 12.21 -5.09 -13.92
C ALA A 49 12.31 -4.69 -15.40
N LEU A 50 11.89 -3.45 -15.71
CA LEU A 50 11.93 -2.90 -17.07
C LEU A 50 13.37 -2.65 -17.55
N LEU A 51 14.24 -2.12 -16.68
CA LEU A 51 15.63 -1.79 -17.00
C LEU A 51 16.60 -2.97 -16.91
N GLY A 52 16.16 -4.17 -16.54
CA GLY A 52 17.10 -5.28 -16.45
C GLY A 52 18.02 -5.21 -15.23
N ARG A 53 17.60 -4.64 -14.09
CA ARG A 53 18.45 -4.47 -12.90
C ARG A 53 18.08 -5.44 -11.77
N ARG A 54 19.07 -6.13 -11.22
CA ARG A 54 18.93 -7.04 -10.07
C ARG A 54 20.04 -6.81 -9.05
N ASP A 55 19.96 -5.69 -8.34
CA ASP A 55 20.90 -5.35 -7.27
C ASP A 55 20.35 -5.74 -5.88
N ARG A 56 21.17 -5.60 -4.82
CA ARG A 56 20.76 -5.92 -3.44
C ARG A 56 19.55 -5.10 -2.96
N ARG A 57 19.24 -3.97 -3.59
CA ARG A 57 18.10 -3.13 -3.22
C ARG A 57 16.79 -3.73 -3.74
N VAL A 58 16.81 -4.37 -4.92
CA VAL A 58 15.67 -5.15 -5.43
C VAL A 58 15.26 -6.24 -4.44
N GLY A 59 16.22 -6.99 -3.88
CA GLY A 59 15.94 -8.00 -2.86
C GLY A 59 15.24 -7.44 -1.62
N ARG A 60 15.68 -6.28 -1.12
CA ARG A 60 15.04 -5.58 0.01
C ARG A 60 13.61 -5.13 -0.32
N VAL A 61 13.40 -4.60 -1.51
CA VAL A 61 12.07 -4.17 -1.99
C VAL A 61 11.12 -5.36 -2.14
N VAL A 62 11.58 -6.47 -2.72
CA VAL A 62 10.79 -7.71 -2.82
C VAL A 62 10.43 -8.23 -1.42
N GLY A 63 11.40 -8.28 -0.50
CA GLY A 63 11.15 -8.70 0.88
C GLY A 63 10.11 -7.83 1.60
N PHE A 64 10.21 -6.50 1.45
CA PHE A 64 9.25 -5.56 2.00
C PHE A 64 7.84 -5.78 1.43
N LEU A 65 7.70 -5.84 0.10
CA LEU A 65 6.40 -6.09 -0.56
C LEU A 65 5.82 -7.48 -0.22
N ALA A 66 6.68 -8.49 -0.04
CA ALA A 66 6.25 -9.83 0.35
C ALA A 66 5.74 -9.87 1.80
N ALA A 67 6.43 -9.20 2.74
CA ALA A 67 5.97 -9.09 4.13
C ALA A 67 4.62 -8.38 4.22
N GLU A 68 4.45 -7.28 3.47
CA GLU A 68 3.17 -6.58 3.33
C GLU A 68 2.07 -7.48 2.77
N GLY A 69 2.36 -8.17 1.66
CA GLY A 69 1.42 -9.11 1.05
C GLY A 69 1.02 -10.24 2.01
N ALA A 70 1.97 -10.76 2.79
CA ALA A 70 1.70 -11.77 3.80
C ALA A 70 0.81 -11.24 4.94
N ALA A 71 1.08 -10.04 5.44
CA ALA A 71 0.25 -9.39 6.45
C ALA A 71 -1.20 -9.19 5.95
N LEU A 72 -1.37 -8.77 4.70
CA LEU A 72 -2.69 -8.67 4.06
C LEU A 72 -3.38 -10.03 3.91
N ALA A 73 -2.64 -11.08 3.52
CA ALA A 73 -3.19 -12.43 3.39
C ALA A 73 -3.68 -12.99 4.74
N VAL A 74 -2.89 -12.79 5.80
CA VAL A 74 -3.30 -13.14 7.18
C VAL A 74 -4.55 -12.36 7.60
N GLY A 75 -4.62 -11.08 7.21
CA GLY A 75 -5.80 -10.23 7.39
C GLY A 75 -7.00 -10.57 6.48
N ARG A 76 -6.92 -11.62 5.66
CA ARG A 76 -7.93 -11.99 4.63
C ARG A 76 -8.28 -10.86 3.66
N GLY A 77 -7.26 -10.08 3.27
CA GLY A 77 -7.41 -8.94 2.37
C GLY A 77 -7.80 -7.64 3.08
N ASN A 78 -8.05 -7.66 4.39
CA ASN A 78 -8.20 -6.44 5.17
C ASN A 78 -6.83 -5.86 5.49
N CYS A 79 -6.67 -4.55 5.32
CA CYS A 79 -5.48 -3.85 5.78
C CYS A 79 -5.39 -4.01 7.31
N PRO A 80 -4.29 -4.59 7.86
CA PRO A 80 -4.14 -4.73 9.31
C PRO A 80 -4.19 -3.37 10.02
N MET A 81 -3.85 -2.27 9.34
CA MET A 81 -3.96 -0.93 9.90
C MET A 81 -5.39 -0.40 10.02
N GLY A 82 -6.35 -0.92 9.25
CA GLY A 82 -7.73 -0.44 9.26
C GLY A 82 -8.43 -0.66 10.60
N ARG A 83 -8.14 -1.79 11.26
CA ARG A 83 -8.71 -2.12 12.57
C ARG A 83 -8.31 -1.11 13.65
N PHE A 84 -7.04 -0.74 13.69
CA PHE A 84 -6.53 0.25 14.65
C PHE A 84 -7.06 1.66 14.37
N GLN A 85 -7.36 1.96 13.11
CA GLN A 85 -7.94 3.25 12.70
C GLN A 85 -9.35 3.40 13.30
N GLU A 86 -10.18 2.36 13.16
CA GLU A 86 -11.52 2.30 13.77
C GLU A 86 -11.45 2.32 15.30
N GLU A 87 -10.59 1.50 15.91
CA GLU A 87 -10.39 1.44 17.37
C GLU A 87 -9.93 2.80 17.96
N TRP A 88 -9.27 3.65 17.18
CA TRP A 88 -8.81 4.97 17.62
C TRP A 88 -9.72 6.13 17.21
N GLY A 89 -10.95 5.82 16.77
CA GLY A 89 -12.00 6.80 16.51
C GLY A 89 -11.95 7.41 15.11
N ASP A 90 -11.32 6.74 14.14
CA ASP A 90 -11.35 7.11 12.73
C ASP A 90 -12.06 6.04 11.90
N PRO A 91 -13.37 6.21 11.62
CA PRO A 91 -14.18 5.21 10.95
C PRO A 91 -13.99 5.19 9.42
N VAL A 92 -13.23 6.14 8.85
CA VAL A 92 -13.11 6.27 7.39
C VAL A 92 -11.96 5.39 6.89
N PRO A 93 -12.20 4.38 6.03
CA PRO A 93 -11.13 3.57 5.48
C PRO A 93 -10.12 4.44 4.73
N PHE A 94 -8.83 4.17 4.93
CA PHE A 94 -7.76 5.02 4.41
C PHE A 94 -7.82 5.26 2.89
N PHE A 95 -8.10 4.22 2.09
CA PHE A 95 -8.25 4.38 0.64
C PHE A 95 -9.46 5.25 0.25
N GLU A 96 -10.51 5.30 1.07
CA GLU A 96 -11.68 6.14 0.82
C GLU A 96 -11.44 7.64 1.07
N LEU A 97 -10.28 7.99 1.62
CA LEU A 97 -9.82 9.38 1.69
C LEU A 97 -9.44 9.92 0.30
N LEU A 98 -9.04 9.04 -0.62
CA LEU A 98 -8.59 9.40 -1.97
C LEU A 98 -9.47 8.84 -3.09
N LEU A 99 -10.13 7.71 -2.86
CA LEU A 99 -10.84 6.95 -3.88
C LEU A 99 -12.32 6.77 -3.53
N PRO A 100 -13.22 6.67 -4.52
CA PRO A 100 -14.57 6.19 -4.30
C PRO A 100 -14.57 4.78 -3.67
N PRO A 101 -15.59 4.39 -2.86
CA PRO A 101 -15.59 3.13 -2.12
C PRO A 101 -15.34 1.88 -2.97
N ARG A 102 -15.88 1.84 -4.20
CA ARG A 102 -15.65 0.74 -5.14
C ARG A 102 -14.18 0.63 -5.57
N ALA A 103 -13.53 1.76 -5.84
CA ALA A 103 -12.12 1.81 -6.21
C ALA A 103 -11.22 1.50 -5.00
N ALA A 104 -11.57 1.99 -3.80
CA ALA A 104 -10.90 1.67 -2.56
C ALA A 104 -10.88 0.15 -2.29
N LYS A 105 -12.03 -0.51 -2.47
CA LYS A 105 -12.15 -1.97 -2.32
C LYS A 105 -11.32 -2.75 -3.35
N ALA A 106 -11.13 -2.20 -4.55
CA ALA A 106 -10.34 -2.81 -5.60
C ALA A 106 -8.83 -2.51 -5.51
N ALA A 107 -8.41 -1.50 -4.74
CA ALA A 107 -7.03 -1.05 -4.70
C ALA A 107 -6.07 -2.16 -4.23
N VAL A 108 -6.38 -2.82 -3.12
CA VAL A 108 -5.56 -3.90 -2.55
C VAL A 108 -5.36 -5.07 -3.53
N PRO A 109 -6.42 -5.69 -4.11
CA PRO A 109 -6.22 -6.80 -5.05
C PRO A 109 -5.48 -6.37 -6.33
N ILE A 110 -5.72 -5.15 -6.83
CA ILE A 110 -4.98 -4.64 -8.00
C ILE A 110 -3.50 -4.48 -7.67
N LEU A 111 -3.16 -3.85 -6.54
CA LEU A 111 -1.77 -3.68 -6.11
C LEU A 111 -1.08 -5.02 -5.87
N ALA A 112 -1.79 -6.02 -5.37
CA ALA A 112 -1.28 -7.38 -5.21
C ALA A 112 -0.91 -8.00 -6.58
N VAL A 113 -1.81 -7.95 -7.56
CA VAL A 113 -1.55 -8.44 -8.92
C VAL A 113 -0.37 -7.71 -9.56
N VAL A 114 -0.35 -6.38 -9.49
CA VAL A 114 0.74 -5.55 -10.05
C VAL A 114 2.08 -5.86 -9.39
N SER A 115 2.08 -6.12 -8.09
CA SER A 115 3.29 -6.52 -7.34
C SER A 115 3.77 -7.90 -7.78
N LEU A 116 2.89 -8.89 -7.87
CA LEU A 116 3.25 -10.25 -8.30
C LEU A 116 3.80 -10.27 -9.73
N LEU A 117 3.20 -9.51 -10.64
CA LEU A 117 3.72 -9.36 -12.01
C LEU A 117 5.10 -8.73 -12.04
N GLY A 118 5.32 -7.65 -11.27
CA GLY A 118 6.63 -7.00 -11.15
C GLY A 118 7.70 -7.94 -10.58
N ILE A 119 7.35 -8.71 -9.54
CA ILE A 119 8.24 -9.71 -8.93
C ILE A 119 8.54 -10.80 -9.96
N GLY A 120 7.53 -11.38 -10.59
CA GLY A 120 7.70 -12.41 -11.62
C GLY A 120 8.60 -11.94 -12.75
N LEU A 121 8.41 -10.72 -13.24
CA LEU A 121 9.25 -10.15 -14.30
C LEU A 121 10.70 -9.99 -13.85
N VAL A 122 10.96 -9.54 -12.62
CA VAL A 122 12.33 -9.53 -12.07
C VAL A 122 12.89 -10.94 -11.95
N LEU A 123 12.11 -11.92 -11.51
CA LEU A 123 12.63 -13.27 -11.29
C LEU A 123 12.97 -13.99 -12.59
N LEU A 124 12.10 -13.86 -13.60
CA LEU A 124 12.15 -14.61 -14.86
C LEU A 124 13.03 -13.98 -15.93
N ARG A 125 13.32 -12.67 -15.85
CA ARG A 125 14.12 -12.01 -16.87
C ARG A 125 15.60 -12.46 -16.77
N PRO A 126 16.20 -13.01 -17.83
CA PRO A 126 17.62 -13.34 -17.84
C PRO A 126 18.42 -12.03 -17.84
N PHE A 127 18.91 -11.62 -16.67
CA PHE A 127 19.81 -10.49 -16.59
C PHE A 127 21.18 -10.92 -17.12
N GLY A 128 21.61 -10.28 -18.20
CA GLY A 128 22.87 -10.60 -18.85
C GLY A 128 24.02 -10.61 -17.85
N ARG A 129 24.64 -11.79 -17.69
CA ARG A 129 25.99 -11.91 -17.13
C ARG A 129 26.95 -11.21 -18.09
N ALA A 130 27.16 -9.91 -17.94
CA ALA A 130 28.37 -9.24 -18.40
C ALA A 130 29.31 -9.19 -17.19
N ARG A 131 30.50 -9.79 -17.16
CA ARG A 131 31.46 -10.18 -18.20
C ARG A 131 32.30 -11.33 -17.66
N SER A 132 32.68 -12.25 -18.54
CA SER A 132 33.80 -13.16 -18.35
C SER A 132 35.08 -12.36 -18.15
N THR A 133 35.70 -12.42 -16.98
CA THR A 133 37.15 -12.21 -16.86
C THR A 133 37.80 -13.56 -17.11
N VAL A 134 38.00 -13.88 -18.39
CA VAL A 134 39.07 -14.80 -18.78
C VAL A 134 40.35 -14.01 -18.56
N THR A 135 41.08 -14.35 -17.49
CA THR A 135 42.47 -13.90 -17.34
C THR A 135 43.33 -14.84 -18.19
N PRO A 136 44.05 -14.35 -19.21
CA PRO A 136 45.03 -15.18 -19.89
C PRO A 136 46.16 -15.51 -18.91
N ARG A 137 46.51 -16.81 -18.80
CA ARG A 137 47.74 -17.25 -18.13
C ARG A 137 48.94 -16.82 -18.97
N SER A 138 49.92 -16.20 -18.32
CA SER A 138 51.33 -16.17 -18.74
C SER A 138 52.13 -16.98 -17.74
#